data_AF-A0AAY5EQW5-F1
#
_entry.id   AF-A0AAY5EQW5-F1
#
_cell.length_a   1.000
_cell.length_b   1.000
_cell.length_c   1.000
_cell.angle_alpha   90.00
_cell.angle_beta   90.00
_cell.angle_gamma   90.00
#
_symmetry.space_group_name_H-M   'P 1'
#
loop_
_entity.id
_entity.type
_entity.pdbx_description
1 polymer ?
#
loop_
_entity_poly.entity_id
_entity_poly.type
_entity_poly.pdbx_seq_one_letter_code
_entity_poly.pdbx_strand_id
1 'polypeptide(L)'
;MGLFGKTQEKPPKDLINEWSIKIRKEMRVIDRQIRDIQREEEKVKRSIKDAAKKGQKDVCLILAKEMIQSKKAVSKLYASKAQMNSVLLSMKNQLSVLRVAGALQKSTEVMKAMQSLVKVPEIQATMMELSKEMMKFLLDSCTDSCFFFKVCLALKWSTLAHCGVK
;
A
#
# COMPACT_ATOMS: atom_id res chain seq x y z
N MET A 1 -8.30 -20.54 33.81
CA MET A 1 -7.54 -20.55 32.55
C MET A 1 -8.43 -21.10 31.44
N GLY A 2 -8.96 -20.24 30.58
CA GLY A 2 -9.67 -20.61 29.35
C GLY A 2 -8.73 -20.46 28.16
N LEU A 3 -8.18 -21.59 27.72
CA LEU A 3 -6.99 -21.70 26.89
C LEU A 3 -7.31 -21.81 25.39
N PHE A 4 -8.11 -20.91 24.84
CA PHE A 4 -8.24 -20.71 23.39
C PHE A 4 -8.59 -19.24 23.16
N GLY A 5 -7.55 -18.39 23.28
CA GLY A 5 -7.61 -17.01 22.84
C GLY A 5 -7.86 -17.00 21.34
N LYS A 6 -9.11 -16.80 20.93
CA LYS A 6 -9.40 -16.22 19.63
C LYS A 6 -8.72 -14.85 19.66
N THR A 7 -7.52 -14.76 19.09
CA THR A 7 -6.98 -13.49 18.60
C THR A 7 -8.17 -12.76 17.99
N GLN A 8 -8.46 -11.53 18.43
CA GLN A 8 -9.51 -10.72 17.80
C GLN A 8 -9.11 -10.54 16.33
N GLU A 9 -9.50 -11.48 15.48
CA GLU A 9 -9.46 -11.35 14.03
C GLU A 9 -10.51 -10.28 13.72
N LYS A 10 -10.04 -9.04 13.66
CA LYS A 10 -10.83 -7.93 13.14
C LYS A 10 -11.47 -8.42 11.84
N PRO A 11 -12.78 -8.18 11.62
CA PRO A 11 -13.43 -8.70 10.43
C PRO A 11 -12.71 -8.15 9.18
N PRO A 12 -12.60 -8.94 8.09
CA PRO A 12 -11.86 -8.57 6.88
C PRO A 12 -12.18 -7.18 6.33
N LYS A 13 -13.44 -6.76 6.50
CA LYS A 13 -13.95 -5.44 6.13
C LYS A 13 -13.28 -4.30 6.91
N ASP A 14 -13.08 -4.48 8.21
CA ASP A 14 -12.51 -3.43 9.08
C ASP A 14 -11.02 -3.24 8.81
N LEU A 15 -10.31 -4.32 8.48
CA LEU A 15 -8.91 -4.27 8.08
C LEU A 15 -8.71 -3.52 6.77
N ILE A 16 -9.54 -3.80 5.76
CA ILE A 16 -9.48 -3.06 4.49
C ILE A 16 -9.78 -1.57 4.73
N ASN A 17 -10.72 -1.25 5.62
CA ASN A 17 -11.01 0.14 5.98
C ASN A 17 -9.81 0.79 6.68
N GLU A 18 -9.17 0.10 7.63
CA GLU A 18 -7.99 0.57 8.35
C GLU A 18 -6.83 0.83 7.38
N TRP A 19 -6.51 -0.11 6.49
CA TRP A 19 -5.49 0.07 5.46
C TRP A 19 -5.83 1.22 4.51
N SER A 20 -7.09 1.34 4.11
CA SER A 20 -7.56 2.44 3.26
C SER A 20 -7.42 3.81 3.94
N ILE A 21 -7.55 3.89 5.27
CA ILE A 21 -7.31 5.11 6.05
C ILE A 21 -5.81 5.41 6.11
N LYS A 22 -4.98 4.40 6.41
CA LYS A 22 -3.51 4.51 6.43
C LYS A 22 -2.99 5.04 5.08
N ILE A 23 -3.37 4.42 3.95
CA ILE A 23 -2.96 4.87 2.60
C ILE A 23 -3.40 6.31 2.33
N ARG A 24 -4.64 6.69 2.68
CA ARG A 24 -5.10 8.08 2.51
C ARG A 24 -4.34 9.07 3.37
N LYS A 25 -3.83 8.67 4.54
CA LYS A 25 -2.97 9.53 5.37
C LYS A 25 -1.64 9.79 4.67
N GLU A 26 -1.00 8.74 4.15
CA GLU A 26 0.26 8.82 3.40
C GLU A 26 0.11 9.65 2.12
N MET A 27 -1.02 9.50 1.40
CA MET A 27 -1.33 10.37 0.26
C MET A 27 -1.31 11.86 0.59
N ARG A 28 -1.82 12.25 1.78
CA ARG A 28 -1.80 13.65 2.24
C ARG A 28 -0.40 14.12 2.63
N VAL A 29 0.48 13.21 3.07
CA VAL A 29 1.89 13.51 3.34
C VAL A 29 2.57 13.87 2.03
N ILE A 30 2.37 13.06 0.98
CA ILE A 30 2.92 13.32 -0.37
C ILE A 30 2.38 14.63 -0.94
N ASP A 31 1.09 14.93 -0.77
CA ASP A 31 0.52 16.22 -1.20
C ASP A 31 1.05 17.42 -0.43
N ARG A 32 1.54 17.25 0.81
CA ARG A 32 2.26 18.31 1.53
C ARG A 32 3.67 18.47 0.95
N GLN A 33 4.40 17.38 0.76
CA GLN A 33 5.76 17.41 0.20
C GLN A 33 5.80 18.04 -1.19
N ILE A 34 4.84 17.71 -2.06
CA ILE A 34 4.73 18.34 -3.39
C ILE A 34 4.59 19.87 -3.26
N ARG A 35 3.73 20.35 -2.35
CA ARG A 35 3.54 21.78 -2.11
C ARG A 35 4.78 22.44 -1.51
N ASP A 36 5.44 21.76 -0.58
CA ASP A 36 6.65 22.25 0.05
C ASP A 36 7.78 22.42 -0.97
N ILE A 37 7.98 21.42 -1.84
CA ILE A 37 8.95 21.49 -2.93
C ILE A 37 8.58 22.60 -3.90
N GLN A 38 7.32 22.71 -4.34
CA GLN A 38 6.88 23.78 -5.26
C GLN A 38 7.14 25.19 -4.71
N ARG A 39 6.96 25.41 -3.40
CA ARG A 39 7.30 26.70 -2.77
C ARG A 39 8.81 26.98 -2.82
N GLU A 40 9.63 25.94 -2.62
CA GLU A 40 11.09 26.08 -2.73
C GLU A 40 11.52 26.32 -4.18
N GLU A 41 10.86 25.68 -5.16
CA GLU A 41 11.06 25.94 -6.59
C GLU A 41 10.80 27.41 -6.95
N GLU A 42 9.77 28.03 -6.38
CA GLU A 42 9.50 29.46 -6.58
C GLU A 42 10.61 30.36 -6.02
N LYS A 43 11.17 30.03 -4.86
CA LYS A 43 12.29 30.77 -4.26
C LYS A 43 13.56 30.63 -5.11
N VAL A 44 13.86 29.42 -5.58
CA VAL A 44 14.99 29.15 -6.49
C VAL A 44 14.82 29.94 -7.79
N LYS A 45 13.60 29.99 -8.35
CA LYS A 45 13.30 30.78 -9.55
C LYS A 45 13.54 32.28 -9.36
N ARG A 46 13.21 32.84 -8.19
CA ARG A 46 13.53 34.24 -7.85
C ARG A 46 15.04 34.44 -7.76
N SER A 47 15.73 33.54 -7.06
CA SER A 47 17.19 33.57 -6.89
C SER A 47 17.95 33.48 -8.21
N ILE A 48 17.48 32.67 -9.17
CA ILE A 48 18.03 32.59 -10.53
C ILE A 48 17.90 33.94 -11.25
N LYS A 49 16.73 34.60 -11.16
CA LYS A 49 16.53 35.91 -11.80
C LYS A 49 17.45 36.97 -11.21
N ASP A 50 17.64 36.96 -9.89
CA ASP A 50 18.50 37.95 -9.22
C ASP A 50 19.99 37.69 -9.49
N ALA A 51 20.42 36.42 -9.53
CA ALA A 51 21.78 36.04 -9.91
C ALA A 51 22.08 36.37 -11.39
N ALA A 52 21.09 36.20 -12.28
CA ALA A 52 21.20 36.55 -13.69
C ALA A 52 21.40 38.06 -13.89
N LYS A 53 20.66 38.90 -13.16
CA LYS A 53 20.85 40.37 -13.18
C LYS A 53 22.25 40.80 -12.72
N LYS A 54 22.84 40.05 -11.77
CA LYS A 54 24.20 40.29 -11.26
C LYS A 54 25.30 39.73 -12.17
N GLY A 55 24.96 39.03 -13.26
CA GLY A 55 25.94 38.45 -14.19
C GLY A 55 26.69 37.22 -13.66
N GLN A 56 26.24 36.61 -12.56
CA GLN A 56 26.91 35.47 -11.93
C GLN A 56 26.52 34.15 -12.63
N LYS A 57 27.26 33.77 -13.67
CA LYS A 57 26.97 32.58 -14.49
C LYS A 57 27.06 31.27 -13.69
N ASP A 58 28.07 31.12 -12.84
CA ASP A 58 28.29 29.87 -12.09
C ASP A 58 27.18 29.59 -11.08
N VAL A 59 26.70 30.64 -10.40
CA VAL A 59 25.56 30.57 -9.47
C VAL A 59 24.28 30.17 -10.21
N CYS A 60 24.03 30.76 -11.38
CA CYS A 60 22.90 30.38 -12.23
C CYS A 60 22.94 28.91 -12.66
N LEU A 61 24.12 28.37 -12.98
CA LEU A 61 24.28 26.96 -13.36
C LEU A 61 23.99 26.00 -12.19
N ILE A 62 24.43 26.33 -10.98
CA ILE A 62 24.17 25.53 -9.78
C ILE A 62 22.67 25.53 -9.47
N LEU A 63 22.04 26.71 -9.44
CA LEU A 63 20.60 26.84 -9.17
C LEU A 63 19.74 26.18 -10.26
N ALA A 64 20.19 26.19 -11.52
CA ALA A 64 19.51 25.49 -12.61
C ALA A 64 19.55 23.96 -12.44
N LYS A 65 20.68 23.42 -11.96
CA LYS A 65 20.79 21.98 -11.64
C LYS A 65 19.85 21.60 -10.50
N GLU A 66 19.80 22.42 -9.45
CA GLU A 66 18.89 22.23 -8.31
C GLU A 66 17.42 22.25 -8.78
N MET A 67 17.06 23.18 -9.67
CA MET A 67 15.73 23.23 -10.27
C MET A 67 15.35 21.94 -11.03
N ILE A 68 16.29 21.35 -11.79
CA ILE A 68 16.04 20.09 -12.49
C ILE A 68 15.85 18.94 -11.49
N GLN A 69 16.61 18.93 -10.40
CA GLN A 69 16.48 17.91 -9.34
C GLN A 69 15.12 18.01 -8.64
N SER A 70 14.66 19.22 -8.30
CA SER A 70 13.33 19.44 -7.71
C SER A 70 12.22 18.91 -8.62
N LYS A 71 12.27 19.21 -9.93
CA LYS A 71 11.29 18.69 -10.90
C LYS A 71 11.28 17.15 -10.96
N LYS A 72 12.46 16.52 -10.92
CA LYS A 72 12.57 15.06 -10.89
C LYS A 72 11.98 14.48 -9.59
N ALA A 73 12.18 15.13 -8.46
CA ALA A 73 11.59 14.74 -7.18
C ALA A 73 10.06 14.84 -7.23
N VAL A 74 9.51 15.95 -7.72
CA VAL A 74 8.05 16.14 -7.89
C VAL A 74 7.46 15.08 -8.82
N SER A 75 8.10 14.78 -9.95
CA SER A 75 7.63 13.74 -10.88
C SER A 75 7.57 12.35 -10.21
N LYS A 76 8.59 12.01 -9.40
CA LYS A 76 8.60 10.77 -8.62
C LYS A 76 7.48 10.72 -7.58
N LEU A 77 7.20 11.84 -6.90
CA LEU A 77 6.10 11.95 -5.94
C LEU A 77 4.72 11.76 -6.61
N TYR A 78 4.51 12.36 -7.79
CA TYR A 78 3.28 12.13 -8.56
C TYR A 78 3.11 10.68 -9.02
N ALA A 79 4.18 10.04 -9.48
CA ALA A 79 4.14 8.62 -9.83
C ALA A 79 3.74 7.78 -8.59
N SER A 80 4.31 8.09 -7.43
CA SER A 80 4.00 7.42 -6.16
C SER A 80 2.54 7.62 -5.75
N LYS A 81 2.00 8.83 -5.95
CA LYS A 81 0.58 9.12 -5.73
C LYS A 81 -0.34 8.26 -6.61
N ALA A 82 0.02 8.09 -7.88
CA ALA A 82 -0.73 7.23 -8.80
C ALA A 82 -0.72 5.76 -8.35
N GLN A 83 0.42 5.26 -7.85
CA GLN A 83 0.51 3.89 -7.32
C GLN A 83 -0.36 3.71 -6.08
N MET A 84 -0.39 4.67 -5.14
CA MET A 84 -1.28 4.61 -3.97
C MET A 84 -2.76 4.61 -4.37
N ASN A 85 -3.14 5.40 -5.39
CA ASN A 85 -4.49 5.40 -5.93
C ASN A 85 -4.89 4.04 -6.51
N SER A 86 -3.96 3.38 -7.22
CA SER A 86 -4.17 2.02 -7.72
C SER A 86 -4.43 1.04 -6.58
N VAL A 87 -3.61 1.06 -5.52
CA VAL A 87 -3.82 0.21 -4.34
C VAL A 87 -5.18 0.49 -3.69
N LEU A 88 -5.56 1.76 -3.54
CA LEU A 88 -6.86 2.14 -2.97
C LEU A 88 -8.06 1.62 -3.79
N LEU A 89 -7.95 1.66 -5.12
CA LEU A 89 -8.99 1.11 -6.01
C LEU A 89 -9.10 -0.40 -5.85
N SER A 90 -7.97 -1.11 -5.77
CA SER A 90 -7.96 -2.55 -5.54
C SER A 90 -8.51 -2.93 -4.16
N MET A 91 -8.26 -2.14 -3.10
CA MET A 91 -8.88 -2.32 -1.79
C MET A 91 -10.41 -2.17 -1.87
N LYS A 92 -10.89 -1.17 -2.63
CA LYS A 92 -12.33 -1.00 -2.89
C LYS A 92 -12.91 -2.20 -3.65
N ASN A 93 -12.17 -2.75 -4.60
CA ASN A 93 -12.55 -3.98 -5.30
C ASN A 93 -12.63 -5.18 -4.34
N GLN A 94 -11.66 -5.33 -3.43
CA GLN A 94 -11.70 -6.38 -2.41
C GLN A 94 -12.93 -6.30 -1.50
N LEU A 95 -13.42 -5.10 -1.17
CA LEU A 95 -14.69 -4.95 -0.44
C LEU A 95 -15.88 -5.47 -1.24
N SER A 96 -15.91 -5.25 -2.55
CA SER A 96 -16.96 -5.80 -3.43
C SER A 96 -16.86 -7.32 -3.53
N VAL A 97 -15.66 -7.85 -3.71
CA VAL A 97 -15.41 -9.31 -3.74
C VAL A 97 -15.81 -9.96 -2.42
N LEU A 98 -15.50 -9.34 -1.27
CA LEU A 98 -15.95 -9.81 0.04
C LEU A 98 -17.47 -9.90 0.16
N ARG A 99 -18.20 -8.94 -0.40
CA ARG A 99 -19.68 -8.95 -0.35
C ARG A 99 -20.29 -10.07 -1.18
N VAL A 100 -19.66 -10.42 -2.29
CA VAL A 100 -20.19 -11.42 -3.25
C VAL A 100 -19.69 -12.82 -2.94
N ALA A 101 -18.39 -12.98 -2.72
CA ALA A 101 -17.73 -14.28 -2.56
C ALA A 101 -17.47 -14.65 -1.09
N GLY A 102 -17.61 -13.71 -0.15
CA GLY A 102 -17.33 -13.96 1.28
C GLY A 102 -15.84 -14.15 1.63
N ALA A 103 -14.96 -14.16 0.63
CA ALA A 103 -13.53 -14.41 0.79
C ALA A 103 -12.68 -13.32 0.13
N LEU A 104 -11.47 -13.08 0.68
CA LEU A 104 -10.49 -12.20 0.06
C LEU A 104 -9.73 -12.92 -1.04
N GLN A 105 -9.70 -12.33 -2.24
CA GLN A 105 -8.83 -12.79 -3.31
C GLN A 105 -7.43 -12.16 -3.21
N LYS A 106 -6.42 -13.00 -3.45
CA LYS A 106 -5.02 -12.57 -3.60
C LYS A 106 -4.89 -11.74 -4.87
N SER A 107 -4.63 -10.44 -4.73
CA SER A 107 -4.40 -9.55 -5.86
C SER A 107 -2.91 -9.32 -6.07
N THR A 108 -2.38 -9.83 -7.18
CA THR A 108 -0.99 -9.65 -7.60
C THR A 108 -0.70 -8.20 -8.01
N GLU A 109 -1.71 -7.50 -8.54
CA GLU A 109 -1.64 -6.09 -8.91
C GLU A 109 -1.35 -5.20 -7.69
N VAL A 110 -2.02 -5.49 -6.57
CA VAL A 110 -1.78 -4.75 -5.32
C VAL A 110 -0.36 -4.97 -4.83
N MET A 111 0.12 -6.21 -4.83
CA MET A 111 1.49 -6.50 -4.40
C MET A 111 2.52 -5.80 -5.29
N LYS A 112 2.29 -5.75 -6.61
CA LYS A 112 3.17 -5.04 -7.55
C LYS A 112 3.18 -3.53 -7.32
N ALA A 113 2.01 -2.92 -7.17
CA ALA A 113 1.90 -1.48 -6.87
C ALA A 113 2.55 -1.15 -5.53
N MET A 114 2.31 -1.97 -4.50
CA MET A 114 2.91 -1.82 -3.17
C MET A 114 4.45 -1.94 -3.20
N GLN A 115 5.00 -2.89 -3.96
CA GLN A 115 6.44 -3.05 -4.09
C GLN A 115 7.10 -1.83 -4.74
N SER A 116 6.42 -1.15 -5.65
CA SER A 116 6.92 0.09 -6.25
C SER A 116 6.93 1.26 -5.25
N LEU A 117 5.99 1.27 -4.29
CA LEU A 117 5.84 2.29 -3.26
C LEU A 117 6.90 2.21 -2.15
N VAL A 118 7.40 1.00 -1.84
CA VAL A 118 8.48 0.78 -0.85
C VAL A 118 9.78 1.52 -1.22
N LYS A 119 9.95 1.91 -2.50
CA LYS A 119 11.13 2.64 -2.98
C LYS A 119 11.12 4.14 -2.66
N VAL A 120 10.03 4.65 -2.10
CA VAL A 120 9.89 6.06 -1.74
C VAL A 120 10.27 6.21 -0.26
N PRO A 121 11.37 6.91 0.07
CA PRO A 121 11.94 6.89 1.42
C PRO A 121 10.97 7.43 2.49
N GLU A 122 10.08 8.35 2.11
CA GLU A 122 9.18 9.05 3.02
C GLU A 122 8.01 8.16 3.51
N ILE A 123 7.60 7.19 2.70
CA ILE A 123 6.49 6.26 2.99
C ILE A 123 6.96 4.81 3.13
N GLN A 124 8.27 4.57 3.07
CA GLN A 124 8.85 3.23 3.03
C GLN A 124 8.48 2.39 4.26
N ALA A 125 8.61 2.98 5.45
CA ALA A 125 8.36 2.27 6.71
C ALA A 125 6.88 1.87 6.84
N THR A 126 5.97 2.82 6.57
CA THR A 126 4.52 2.60 6.66
C THR A 126 4.03 1.61 5.61
N MET A 127 4.56 1.69 4.38
CA MET A 127 4.20 0.77 3.30
C MET A 127 4.77 -0.64 3.52
N MET A 128 5.97 -0.77 4.11
CA MET A 128 6.52 -2.08 4.46
C MET A 128 5.68 -2.77 5.55
N GLU A 129 5.26 -2.04 6.58
CA GLU A 129 4.38 -2.56 7.62
C GLU A 129 3.03 -3.00 7.04
N LEU A 130 2.41 -2.14 6.22
CA LEU A 130 1.16 -2.45 5.50
C LEU A 130 1.30 -3.71 4.61
N SER A 131 2.42 -3.86 3.90
CA SER A 131 2.65 -5.04 3.06
C SER A 131 2.74 -6.33 3.88
N LYS A 132 3.30 -6.26 5.09
CA LYS A 132 3.43 -7.39 6.00
C LYS A 132 2.07 -7.77 6.61
N GLU A 133 1.29 -6.77 7.03
CA GLU A 133 -0.09 -6.96 7.50
C GLU A 133 -0.94 -7.63 6.40
N MET A 134 -0.89 -7.10 5.17
CA MET A 134 -1.63 -7.65 4.04
C MET A 134 -1.21 -9.09 3.70
N MET A 135 0.09 -9.38 3.69
CA MET A 135 0.60 -10.71 3.37
C MET A 135 0.16 -11.74 4.41
N LYS A 136 0.19 -11.37 5.70
CA LYS A 136 -0.28 -12.23 6.79
C LYS A 136 -1.76 -12.60 6.61
N PHE A 137 -2.63 -11.60 6.40
CA PHE A 137 -4.05 -11.84 6.21
C PHE A 137 -4.38 -12.67 4.97
N LEU A 138 -3.67 -12.46 3.86
CA LEU A 138 -3.85 -13.24 2.62
C LEU A 138 -3.35 -14.69 2.74
N LEU A 139 -2.41 -14.96 3.66
CA LEU A 139 -1.96 -16.32 3.97
C LEU A 139 -2.97 -17.03 4.88
N ASP A 140 -3.44 -16.36 5.93
CA ASP A 140 -4.40 -16.91 6.90
C ASP A 140 -5.74 -17.29 6.25
N SER A 141 -6.26 -16.48 5.32
CA SER A 141 -7.49 -16.83 4.58
C SER A 141 -7.34 -18.08 3.70
N CYS A 142 -6.11 -18.39 3.26
CA CYS A 142 -5.81 -19.59 2.50
C CYS A 142 -5.74 -20.83 3.39
N THR A 143 -5.25 -20.69 4.62
CA THR A 143 -5.20 -21.79 5.59
C THR A 143 -6.59 -22.17 6.08
N ASP A 144 -7.51 -21.23 6.29
CA ASP A 144 -8.90 -21.52 6.68
C ASP A 144 -9.67 -22.28 5.60
N SER A 145 -9.48 -21.90 4.33
CA SER A 145 -10.09 -22.62 3.18
C SER A 145 -9.54 -24.04 3.07
N CYS A 146 -8.24 -24.23 3.34
CA CYS A 146 -7.61 -25.56 3.37
C CYS A 146 -8.05 -26.38 4.59
N PHE A 147 -8.28 -25.73 5.75
CA PHE A 147 -8.78 -26.35 6.96
C PHE A 147 -10.21 -26.84 6.78
N PHE A 148 -11.09 -26.03 6.17
CA PHE A 148 -12.47 -26.45 5.87
C PHE A 148 -12.49 -27.63 4.90
N PHE A 149 -11.63 -27.65 3.89
CA PHE A 149 -11.52 -28.79 2.98
C PHE A 149 -10.97 -30.05 3.68
N LYS A 150 -9.96 -29.92 4.54
CA LYS A 150 -9.44 -31.02 5.37
C LYS A 150 -10.46 -31.54 6.37
N VAL A 151 -11.23 -30.67 7.03
CA VAL A 151 -12.28 -31.03 7.98
C VAL A 151 -13.46 -31.68 7.26
N CYS A 152 -13.88 -31.17 6.11
CA CYS A 152 -14.89 -31.83 5.28
C CYS A 152 -14.41 -33.19 4.75
N LEU A 153 -13.14 -33.31 4.32
CA LEU A 153 -12.58 -34.58 3.88
C LEU A 153 -12.51 -35.57 5.06
N ALA A 154 -12.10 -35.12 6.24
CA ALA A 154 -12.04 -35.93 7.46
C ALA A 154 -13.43 -36.36 7.94
N LEU A 155 -14.43 -35.48 7.91
CA LEU A 155 -15.83 -35.79 8.23
C LEU A 155 -16.43 -36.77 7.22
N LYS A 156 -16.10 -36.62 5.93
CA LYS A 156 -16.56 -37.53 4.87
C LYS A 156 -15.87 -38.90 4.94
N TRP A 157 -14.62 -38.97 5.40
CA TRP A 157 -13.93 -40.22 5.67
C TRP A 157 -14.44 -40.91 6.94
N SER A 158 -14.78 -40.14 7.98
CA SER A 158 -15.35 -40.68 9.22
C SER A 158 -16.77 -41.22 9.04
N THR A 159 -17.55 -40.66 8.11
CA THR A 159 -18.88 -41.19 7.74
C THR A 159 -18.80 -42.39 6.79
N LEU A 160 -17.80 -42.46 5.91
CA LEU A 160 -17.55 -43.67 5.11
C LEU A 160 -17.06 -44.85 5.97
N ALA A 161 -16.24 -44.60 7.00
CA ALA A 161 -15.75 -45.64 7.90
C ALA A 161 -16.86 -46.31 8.75
N HIS A 162 -17.98 -45.61 8.98
CA HIS A 162 -19.13 -46.17 9.71
C HIS A 162 -20.12 -46.96 8.84
N CYS A 163 -19.97 -46.94 7.50
CA CYS A 163 -20.93 -47.56 6.58
C CYS A 163 -20.36 -48.81 5.86
N GLY A 164 -19.23 -49.35 6.34
CA GLY A 164 -18.52 -50.46 5.72
C GLY A 164 -18.23 -51.64 6.65
N VAL A 165 -19.23 -52.14 7.39
CA VAL A 165 -19.27 -53.55 7.85
C VAL A 165 -20.74 -53.98 7.92
N LYS A 166 -21.26 -54.52 6.81
CA LYS A 166 -22.12 -55.70 6.76
C LYS A 166 -22.21 -56.18 5.32
#